data_AF-A0A3P7KHA6-F1
#
_entry.id   AF-A0A3P7KHA6-F1
#
_cell.length_a   1.000
_cell.length_b   1.000
_cell.length_c   1.000
_cell.angle_alpha   90.00
_cell.angle_beta   90.00
_cell.angle_gamma   90.00
#
_symmetry.space_group_name_H-M   'P 1'
#
loop_
_entity.id
_entity.type
_entity.pdbx_description
1 polymer ?
#
loop_
_entity_poly.entity_id
_entity_poly.type
_entity_poly.pdbx_seq_one_letter_code
_entity_poly.pdbx_strand_id
1 'polypeptide(L)'
;MAAHPEEHYESVLASRYCKRSPLIEILSEKTKTILWRQLWIWLAEAELELGLRQITPEAIEQMKEMRDNIDWPKVREEERRLKHDVMAHNHAFGAICPKAAGIIHLGATSCFVQDNADLIVIRDSVRHLLCK
;
A
#
# COMPACT_ATOMS: atom_id res chain seq x y z
N MET A 1 7.02 27.56 -0.49
CA MET A 1 8.04 27.78 -1.52
C MET A 1 8.44 26.41 -2.02
N ALA A 2 8.30 26.12 -3.32
CA ALA A 2 8.83 24.88 -3.84
C ALA A 2 10.34 24.93 -3.66
N ALA A 3 10.90 24.00 -2.89
CA ALA A 3 12.33 23.83 -2.75
C ALA A 3 12.95 23.75 -4.15
N HIS A 4 13.97 24.57 -4.41
CA HIS A 4 14.74 24.42 -5.63
C HIS A 4 15.48 23.06 -5.56
N PRO A 5 15.50 22.24 -6.64
CA PRO A 5 16.22 20.97 -6.63
C PRO A 5 17.73 21.15 -6.40
N GLU A 6 18.26 22.37 -6.55
CA GLU A 6 19.62 22.75 -6.19
C GLU A 6 19.83 22.94 -4.67
N GLU A 7 18.75 23.16 -3.90
CA GLU A 7 18.80 23.44 -2.45
C GLU A 7 18.56 22.17 -1.60
N HIS A 8 18.02 21.10 -2.20
CA HIS A 8 17.68 19.86 -1.51
C HIS A 8 18.04 18.63 -2.33
N TYR A 9 18.45 17.55 -1.65
CA TYR A 9 18.74 16.29 -2.33
C TYR A 9 17.47 15.72 -2.99
N GLU A 10 17.60 15.40 -4.27
CA GLU A 10 16.65 14.60 -5.02
C GLU A 10 17.36 13.40 -5.66
N SER A 11 16.63 12.29 -5.80
CA SER A 11 17.12 11.15 -6.57
C SER A 11 17.27 11.55 -8.04
N VAL A 12 18.50 11.65 -8.53
CA VAL A 12 18.78 11.94 -9.96
C VAL A 12 18.20 10.87 -10.90
N LEU A 13 18.02 9.64 -10.40
CA LEU A 13 17.30 8.59 -11.12
C LEU A 13 15.85 9.02 -11.33
N ALA A 14 15.17 9.52 -10.29
CA ALA A 14 13.77 9.93 -10.37
C ALA A 14 13.57 11.24 -11.15
N SER A 15 14.37 12.27 -10.86
CA SER A 15 14.18 13.60 -11.42
C SER A 15 14.68 13.74 -12.87
N ARG A 16 15.64 12.90 -13.30
CA ARG A 16 16.29 13.03 -14.61
C ARG A 16 16.29 11.76 -15.44
N TYR A 17 16.95 10.70 -14.99
CA TYR A 17 17.29 9.56 -15.86
C TYR A 17 16.09 8.67 -16.18
N CYS A 18 15.27 8.39 -15.17
CA CYS A 18 14.10 7.53 -15.27
C CYS A 18 12.79 8.34 -15.23
N LYS A 19 12.83 9.67 -15.32
CA LYS A 19 11.68 10.56 -15.11
C LYS A 19 10.43 10.27 -15.96
N ARG A 20 10.59 9.58 -17.11
CA ARG A 20 9.51 9.15 -18.01
C ARG A 20 9.28 7.63 -18.00
N SER A 21 10.00 6.90 -17.17
CA SER A 21 9.83 5.47 -17.02
C SER A 21 8.67 5.18 -16.07
N PRO A 22 7.80 4.21 -16.40
CA PRO A 22 6.81 3.66 -15.48
C PRO A 22 7.38 3.19 -14.15
N LEU A 23 8.69 2.89 -14.07
CA LEU A 23 9.35 2.51 -12.81
C LEU A 23 9.20 3.57 -11.71
N ILE A 24 9.08 4.85 -12.07
CA ILE A 24 8.88 5.93 -11.08
C ILE A 24 7.53 5.77 -10.36
N GLU A 25 6.50 5.33 -11.08
CA GLU A 25 5.19 5.07 -10.50
C GLU A 25 5.15 3.71 -9.79
N ILE A 26 5.72 2.67 -10.40
CA ILE A 26 5.76 1.31 -9.83
C ILE A 26 6.44 1.30 -8.45
N LEU A 27 7.54 2.04 -8.31
CA LEU A 27 8.34 2.13 -7.08
C LEU A 27 7.83 3.21 -6.10
N SER A 28 6.71 3.87 -6.41
CA SER A 28 6.18 4.94 -5.57
C SER A 28 5.53 4.40 -4.29
N GLU A 29 5.54 5.24 -3.24
CA GLU A 29 4.84 4.93 -1.99
C GLU A 29 3.33 4.72 -2.19
N LYS A 30 2.72 5.44 -3.15
CA LYS A 30 1.32 5.26 -3.51
C LYS A 30 1.07 3.84 -4.02
N THR A 31 1.90 3.36 -4.94
CA THR A 31 1.79 2.00 -5.48
C THR A 31 1.98 0.96 -4.37
N LYS A 32 3.01 1.12 -3.54
CA LYS A 32 3.24 0.26 -2.36
C LYS A 32 2.01 0.21 -1.45
N THR A 33 1.41 1.37 -1.15
CA THR A 33 0.21 1.47 -0.30
C THR A 33 -1.01 0.77 -0.92
N ILE A 34 -1.22 0.95 -2.23
CA ILE A 34 -2.31 0.27 -2.96
C ILE A 34 -2.09 -1.24 -2.94
N LEU A 35 -0.85 -1.70 -3.13
CA LEU A 35 -0.52 -3.12 -3.07
C LEU A 35 -0.75 -3.71 -1.67
N TRP A 36 -0.40 -3.00 -0.60
CA TRP A 36 -0.70 -3.44 0.77
C TRP A 36 -2.20 -3.62 0.99
N ARG A 37 -3.00 -2.65 0.56
CA ARG A 37 -4.47 -2.73 0.64
C ARG A 37 -5.01 -3.87 -0.21
N GLN A 38 -4.47 -4.07 -1.40
CA GLN A 38 -4.85 -5.19 -2.27
C GLN A 38 -4.52 -6.54 -1.64
N LEU A 39 -3.37 -6.67 -1.00
CA LEU A 39 -2.97 -7.87 -0.27
C LEU A 39 -3.87 -8.14 0.93
N TRP A 40 -4.27 -7.11 1.68
CA TRP A 40 -5.26 -7.26 2.75
C TRP A 40 -6.66 -7.65 2.23
N ILE A 41 -7.07 -7.14 1.07
CA ILE A 41 -8.31 -7.56 0.41
C ILE A 41 -8.23 -9.05 0.06
N TRP A 42 -7.16 -9.48 -0.60
CA TRP A 42 -6.97 -10.90 -0.95
C TRP A 42 -6.87 -11.81 0.28
N LEU A 43 -6.26 -11.34 1.37
CA LEU A 43 -6.25 -12.05 2.63
C LEU A 43 -7.67 -12.27 3.15
N ALA A 44 -8.47 -11.19 3.23
CA ALA A 44 -9.84 -11.27 3.71
C ALA A 44 -10.73 -12.15 2.82
N GLU A 45 -10.57 -12.07 1.50
CA GLU A 45 -11.27 -12.94 0.54
C GLU A 45 -10.93 -14.42 0.76
N ALA A 46 -9.64 -14.75 0.84
CA ALA A 46 -9.18 -16.13 1.05
C ALA A 46 -9.62 -16.67 2.42
N GLU A 47 -9.56 -15.85 3.47
CA GLU A 47 -10.00 -16.22 4.81
C GLU A 47 -11.53 -16.47 4.87
N LEU A 48 -12.33 -15.66 4.15
CA LEU A 48 -13.77 -15.88 4.01
C LEU A 48 -14.07 -17.19 3.28
N GLU A 49 -13.36 -17.47 2.17
CA GLU A 49 -13.48 -18.73 1.43
C GLU A 49 -13.16 -19.96 2.30
N LEU A 50 -12.24 -19.81 3.26
CA LEU A 50 -11.89 -20.84 4.24
C LEU A 50 -12.85 -20.92 5.45
N GLY A 51 -13.85 -20.04 5.54
CA GLY A 51 -14.94 -20.11 6.50
C GLY A 51 -14.78 -19.25 7.76
N LEU A 52 -13.90 -18.25 7.77
CA LEU A 52 -13.78 -17.28 8.88
C LEU A 52 -14.98 -16.32 8.90
N ARG A 53 -16.00 -16.68 9.69
CA ARG A 53 -17.31 -16.01 9.73
C ARG A 53 -17.31 -14.56 10.22
N GLN A 54 -16.23 -14.12 10.86
CA GLN A 54 -16.07 -12.72 11.28
C GLN A 54 -15.81 -11.78 10.09
N ILE A 55 -15.40 -12.33 8.94
CA ILE A 55 -15.22 -11.57 7.71
C ILE A 55 -16.55 -11.60 6.95
N THR A 56 -17.05 -10.43 6.56
CA THR A 56 -18.31 -10.34 5.81
C THR A 56 -18.06 -9.81 4.39
N PRO A 57 -18.92 -10.18 3.42
CA PRO A 57 -18.83 -9.64 2.07
C PRO A 57 -18.86 -8.10 2.06
N GLU A 58 -19.66 -7.48 2.91
CA GLU A 58 -19.78 -6.02 3.00
C GLU A 58 -18.50 -5.34 3.50
N ALA A 59 -17.73 -6.02 4.37
CA ALA A 59 -16.42 -5.54 4.81
C ALA A 59 -15.42 -5.57 3.65
N ILE A 60 -15.38 -6.67 2.90
CA ILE A 60 -14.50 -6.83 1.73
C ILE A 60 -14.84 -5.81 0.64
N GLU A 61 -16.13 -5.63 0.32
CA GLU A 61 -16.55 -4.66 -0.69
C GLU A 61 -16.19 -3.23 -0.28
N GLN A 62 -16.34 -2.87 0.99
CA GLN A 62 -15.86 -1.58 1.49
C GLN A 62 -14.35 -1.40 1.30
N MET A 63 -13.55 -2.44 1.55
CA MET A 63 -12.10 -2.40 1.32
C MET A 63 -11.77 -2.17 -0.17
N LYS A 64 -12.49 -2.83 -1.09
CA LYS A 64 -12.30 -2.67 -2.53
C LYS A 64 -12.64 -1.26 -3.00
N GLU A 65 -13.79 -0.73 -2.60
CA GLU A 65 -14.24 0.63 -2.95
C GLU A 65 -13.23 1.69 -2.48
N MET A 66 -12.67 1.50 -1.29
CA MET A 66 -11.77 2.47 -0.65
C MET A 66 -10.29 2.22 -0.93
N ARG A 67 -9.94 1.17 -1.69
CA ARG A 67 -8.55 0.72 -1.92
C ARG A 67 -7.64 1.86 -2.35
N ASP A 68 -8.09 2.67 -3.31
CA ASP A 68 -7.28 3.74 -3.91
C ASP A 68 -7.42 5.09 -3.20
N ASN A 69 -8.32 5.19 -2.22
CA ASN A 69 -8.55 6.41 -1.44
C ASN A 69 -7.60 6.51 -0.24
N ILE A 70 -6.49 7.24 -0.38
CA ILE A 70 -5.43 7.32 0.65
C ILE A 70 -5.44 8.69 1.33
N ASP A 71 -5.75 8.71 2.62
CA ASP A 71 -5.58 9.87 3.50
C ASP A 71 -4.11 9.95 3.99
N TRP A 72 -3.26 10.63 3.21
CA TRP A 72 -1.85 10.80 3.55
C TRP A 72 -1.62 11.55 4.87
N PRO A 73 -2.33 12.66 5.18
CA PRO A 73 -2.26 13.29 6.50
C PRO A 73 -2.49 12.29 7.64
N LYS A 74 -3.52 11.45 7.54
CA LYS A 74 -3.82 10.43 8.56
C LYS A 74 -2.71 9.38 8.67
N VAL A 75 -2.20 8.88 7.54
CA VAL A 75 -1.06 7.95 7.53
C VAL A 75 0.14 8.56 8.27
N ARG A 76 0.50 9.81 7.98
CA ARG A 76 1.65 10.49 8.62
C ARG A 76 1.43 10.75 10.10
N GLU A 77 0.20 11.06 10.51
CA GLU A 77 -0.19 11.17 11.92
C GLU A 77 0.02 9.84 12.64
N GLU A 78 -0.54 8.76 12.11
CA GLU A 78 -0.48 7.43 12.72
C GLU A 78 0.95 6.88 12.76
N GLU A 79 1.74 7.09 11.70
CA GLU A 79 3.14 6.67 11.65
C GLU A 79 3.98 7.39 12.70
N ARG A 80 3.75 8.68 12.91
CA ARG A 80 4.41 9.45 13.98
C ARG A 80 4.04 8.93 15.36
N ARG A 81 2.79 8.53 15.56
CA ARG A 81 2.25 8.04 16.84
C ARG A 81 2.72 6.62 17.16
N LEU A 82 2.65 5.72 16.19
CA LEU A 82 2.88 4.29 16.35
C LEU A 82 4.34 3.89 16.15
N LYS A 83 5.12 4.71 15.43
CA LYS A 83 6.49 4.37 14.99
C LYS A 83 6.55 3.05 14.21
N HIS A 84 5.48 2.73 13.49
CA HIS A 84 5.35 1.54 12.67
C HIS A 84 4.49 1.84 11.45
N ASP A 85 5.09 1.76 10.26
CA ASP A 85 4.48 2.09 8.97
C ASP A 85 3.29 1.20 8.61
N VAL A 86 3.44 -0.13 8.65
CA VAL A 86 2.35 -1.06 8.33
C VAL A 86 1.14 -0.84 9.23
N MET A 87 1.37 -0.67 10.53
CA MET A 87 0.28 -0.40 11.46
C MET A 87 -0.35 0.98 11.22
N ALA A 88 0.42 1.99 10.87
CA ALA A 88 -0.13 3.29 10.49
C ALA A 88 -1.04 3.19 9.27
N HIS A 89 -0.62 2.45 8.24
CA HIS A 89 -1.45 2.20 7.06
C HIS A 89 -2.68 1.33 7.37
N ASN A 90 -2.56 0.34 8.26
CA ASN A 90 -3.70 -0.46 8.74
C ASN A 90 -4.73 0.44 9.43
N HIS A 91 -4.31 1.24 10.42
CA HIS A 91 -5.19 2.17 11.14
C HIS A 91 -5.83 3.20 10.21
N ALA A 92 -5.06 3.79 9.28
CA ALA A 92 -5.58 4.74 8.31
C ALA A 92 -6.59 4.09 7.35
N PHE A 93 -6.37 2.83 6.94
CA PHE A 93 -7.31 2.11 6.08
C PHE A 93 -8.57 1.67 6.83
N GLY A 94 -8.43 1.22 8.07
CA GLY A 94 -9.57 0.91 8.95
C GLY A 94 -10.44 2.12 9.27
N ALA A 95 -9.85 3.33 9.37
CA ALA A 95 -10.60 4.56 9.61
C ALA A 95 -11.58 4.89 8.47
N ILE A 96 -11.19 4.60 7.22
CA ILE A 96 -12.07 4.79 6.05
C ILE A 96 -12.89 3.52 5.72
N CYS A 97 -12.56 2.38 6.34
CA CYS A 97 -13.27 1.11 6.21
C CYS A 97 -13.79 0.60 7.57
N PRO A 98 -14.72 1.31 8.24
CA PRO A 98 -15.16 0.95 9.59
C PRO A 98 -15.77 -0.45 9.72
N LYS A 99 -16.37 -1.01 8.65
CA LYS A 99 -16.90 -2.39 8.65
C LYS A 99 -15.77 -3.44 8.61
N ALA A 100 -14.64 -3.09 8.01
CA ALA A 100 -13.49 -3.99 7.86
C ALA A 100 -12.40 -3.77 8.92
N ALA A 101 -12.44 -2.68 9.69
CA ALA A 101 -11.34 -2.27 10.56
C ALA A 101 -10.83 -3.36 11.51
N GLY A 102 -11.73 -4.22 12.01
CA GLY A 102 -11.37 -5.33 12.90
C GLY A 102 -10.82 -6.58 12.21
N ILE A 103 -10.90 -6.69 10.88
CA ILE A 103 -10.44 -7.84 10.09
C ILE A 103 -9.27 -7.53 9.16
N ILE A 104 -8.91 -6.25 8.99
CA ILE A 104 -7.72 -5.88 8.21
C ILE A 104 -6.49 -6.47 8.90
N HIS A 105 -5.72 -7.27 8.15
CA HIS A 105 -4.48 -7.92 8.62
C HIS A 105 -4.68 -9.05 9.64
N LEU A 106 -5.88 -9.63 9.70
CA LEU A 106 -6.17 -10.76 10.59
C LEU A 106 -5.17 -11.91 10.38
N GLY A 107 -4.58 -12.40 11.48
CA GLY A 107 -3.66 -13.53 11.46
C GLY A 107 -2.30 -13.31 10.76
N ALA A 108 -2.09 -12.15 10.14
CA ALA A 108 -0.87 -11.84 9.39
C ALA A 108 0.16 -11.05 10.24
N THR A 109 1.38 -10.97 9.73
CA THR A 109 2.47 -10.13 10.28
C THR A 109 2.88 -9.08 9.25
N SER A 110 3.61 -8.03 9.64
CA SER A 110 4.03 -6.93 8.77
C SER A 110 4.65 -7.37 7.44
N CYS A 111 5.45 -8.45 7.48
CA CYS A 111 6.07 -9.06 6.30
C CYS A 111 5.07 -9.60 5.27
N PHE A 112 3.83 -9.92 5.66
CA PHE A 112 2.80 -10.32 4.72
C PHE A 112 2.57 -9.22 3.66
N VAL A 113 2.49 -7.95 4.06
CA VAL A 113 2.31 -6.87 3.08
C VAL A 113 3.63 -6.29 2.59
N GLN A 114 4.66 -6.19 3.44
CA GLN A 114 5.96 -5.65 3.04
C GLN A 114 6.60 -6.53 1.95
N ASP A 115 6.90 -7.79 2.26
CA ASP A 115 7.66 -8.66 1.37
C ASP A 115 6.87 -9.02 0.11
N ASN A 116 5.56 -9.33 0.22
CA ASN A 116 4.77 -9.65 -0.97
C ASN A 116 4.57 -8.45 -1.89
N ALA A 117 4.43 -7.24 -1.36
CA ALA A 117 4.35 -6.05 -2.21
C ALA A 117 5.70 -5.78 -2.90
N ASP A 118 6.82 -5.95 -2.18
CA ASP A 118 8.16 -5.80 -2.76
C ASP A 118 8.38 -6.82 -3.89
N LEU A 119 7.97 -8.09 -3.70
CA LEU A 119 8.03 -9.11 -4.75
C LEU A 119 7.20 -8.73 -5.98
N ILE A 120 6.00 -8.18 -5.80
CA ILE A 120 5.15 -7.71 -6.91
C ILE A 120 5.82 -6.55 -7.64
N VAL A 121 6.32 -5.55 -6.91
CA VAL A 121 7.02 -4.37 -7.44
C VAL A 121 8.28 -4.78 -8.22
N ILE A 122 9.09 -5.69 -7.68
CA ILE A 122 10.29 -6.20 -8.35
C ILE A 122 9.91 -6.93 -9.64
N ARG A 123 8.92 -7.83 -9.58
CA ARG A 123 8.45 -8.57 -10.76
C ARG A 123 7.98 -7.63 -11.85
N ASP A 124 7.16 -6.64 -11.50
CA ASP A 124 6.57 -5.72 -12.49
C ASP A 124 7.61 -4.73 -13.05
N SER A 125 8.59 -4.33 -12.22
CA SER A 125 9.76 -3.58 -12.68
C SER A 125 10.60 -4.38 -13.68
N VAL A 126 10.94 -5.63 -13.36
CA VAL A 126 11.72 -6.51 -14.25
C VAL A 126 10.96 -6.79 -15.54
N ARG A 127 9.64 -7.01 -15.49
CA ARG A 127 8.80 -7.14 -16.69
C ARG A 127 8.93 -5.92 -17.59
N HIS A 128 8.83 -4.71 -17.03
CA HIS A 128 8.97 -3.50 -17.81
C HIS A 128 10.37 -3.37 -18.45
N LEU A 129 11.42 -3.79 -17.76
CA LEU A 129 12.79 -3.80 -18.31
C LEU A 129 12.97 -4.79 -19.46
N LEU A 130 12.22 -5.90 -19.46
CA LEU A 130 12.31 -6.95 -20.49
C LEU A 130 11.39 -6.70 -21.69
N CYS A 131 10.33 -5.90 -21.53
CA CYS A 131 9.46 -5.49 -22.64
C CYS A 131 10.22 -4.54 -23.57
N LYS A 132 10.43 -4.97 -24.82
CA LYS A 132 10.92 -4.13 -25.92
C LYS A 132 9.79 -3.36 -26.58
#